data_AF-A0A6G1SUM3-F1
#
_entry.id   AF-A0A6G1SUM3-F1
#
_cell.length_a   1.000
_cell.length_b   1.000
_cell.length_c   1.000
_cell.angle_alpha   90.00
_cell.angle_beta   90.00
_cell.angle_gamma   90.00
#
_symmetry.space_group_name_H-M   'P 1'
#
loop_
_entity.id
_entity.type
_entity.pdbx_description
1 polymer ?
#
loop_
_entity_poly.entity_id
_entity_poly.type
_entity_poly.pdbx_seq_one_letter_code
_entity_poly.pdbx_strand_id
1 'polypeptide(L)'
;MAFTDRELNCRDCGAAFIFTAGEQEFYATKGLQHDPVRCPACRTQRKMMRPEDREEIPHFGVYASYGGRTPRQLHVASCAQCGQTTEVPFVPRGDRPVYCSNCYNDVRTKQEERDAAEAEAAAARIAAAAAQTAERDQERQEHVGAVVADPEAL
;
A
#
# COMPACT_ATOMS: atom_id res chain seq x y z
N MET A 1 -19.32 -19.69 -20.37
CA MET A 1 -18.66 -20.21 -21.58
C MET A 1 -17.68 -21.27 -21.11
N ALA A 2 -17.63 -22.44 -21.74
CA ALA A 2 -16.62 -23.44 -21.39
C ALA A 2 -15.27 -22.93 -21.91
N PHE A 3 -14.35 -22.59 -21.00
CA PHE A 3 -13.00 -22.23 -21.36
C PHE A 3 -12.19 -23.51 -21.56
N THR A 4 -11.42 -23.57 -22.64
CA THR A 4 -10.57 -24.71 -22.98
C THR A 4 -9.14 -24.23 -23.13
N ASP A 5 -8.19 -25.07 -22.75
CA ASP A 5 -6.77 -24.75 -22.87
C ASP A 5 -6.42 -24.38 -24.33
N ARG A 6 -5.74 -23.24 -24.51
CA ARG A 6 -5.39 -22.71 -25.82
C ARG A 6 -3.89 -22.45 -25.90
N GLU A 7 -3.24 -22.97 -26.94
CA GLU A 7 -1.82 -22.71 -27.17
C GLU A 7 -1.63 -21.36 -27.89
N LEU A 8 -0.68 -20.57 -27.41
CA LEU A 8 -0.31 -19.25 -27.93
C LEU A 8 1.20 -19.13 -28.08
N ASN A 9 1.63 -18.32 -29.05
CA ASN A 9 3.05 -18.07 -29.30
C ASN A 9 3.51 -16.78 -28.60
N CYS A 10 4.60 -16.87 -27.84
CA CYS A 10 5.19 -15.71 -27.19
C CYS A 10 5.81 -14.75 -28.22
N ARG A 11 5.49 -13.46 -28.13
CA ARG A 11 6.05 -12.44 -29.03
C ARG A 11 7.55 -12.19 -28.85
N ASP A 12 8.12 -12.44 -27.66
CA ASP A 12 9.55 -12.14 -27.42
C ASP A 12 10.47 -13.32 -27.70
N CYS A 13 10.10 -14.52 -27.25
CA CYS A 13 10.95 -15.71 -27.40
C CYS A 13 10.45 -16.70 -28.45
N GLY A 14 9.26 -16.49 -29.02
CA GLY A 14 8.67 -17.40 -30.02
C GLY A 14 8.18 -18.74 -29.46
N ALA A 15 8.42 -19.06 -28.19
CA ALA A 15 8.00 -20.31 -27.59
C ALA A 15 6.47 -20.39 -27.47
N ALA A 16 5.92 -21.57 -27.75
CA ALA A 16 4.53 -21.90 -27.49
C ALA A 16 4.30 -22.02 -25.98
N PHE A 17 3.20 -21.46 -25.48
CA PHE A 17 2.77 -21.60 -24.10
C PHE A 17 1.25 -21.79 -24.03
N ILE A 18 0.79 -22.41 -22.94
CA ILE A 18 -0.61 -22.76 -22.76
C ILE A 18 -1.31 -21.64 -21.98
N PHE A 19 -2.36 -21.08 -22.57
CA PHE A 19 -3.33 -20.23 -21.90
C PHE A 19 -4.46 -21.12 -21.37
N THR A 20 -4.35 -21.48 -20.10
CA THR A 20 -5.24 -22.48 -19.48
C THR A 20 -6.65 -21.94 -19.31
N ALA A 21 -7.62 -22.85 -19.19
CA ALA A 21 -9.02 -22.49 -18.92
C ALA A 21 -9.16 -21.60 -17.66
N GLY A 22 -8.39 -21.89 -16.60
CA GLY A 22 -8.40 -21.10 -15.37
C GLY A 22 -7.82 -19.69 -15.53
N GLU A 23 -6.82 -19.50 -16.39
CA GLU A 23 -6.32 -18.15 -16.72
C GLU A 23 -7.32 -17.36 -17.56
N GLN A 24 -8.05 -18.02 -18.46
CA GLN A 24 -9.11 -17.37 -19.25
C GLN A 24 -10.26 -16.88 -18.37
N GLU A 25 -10.68 -17.68 -17.39
CA GLU A 25 -11.66 -17.28 -16.37
C GLU A 25 -11.16 -16.07 -15.56
N PHE A 26 -9.88 -16.08 -15.17
CA PHE A 26 -9.28 -14.95 -14.47
C PHE A 26 -9.30 -13.67 -15.32
N TYR A 27 -9.02 -13.75 -16.63
CA TYR A 27 -9.05 -12.59 -17.51
C TYR A 27 -10.48 -12.06 -17.70
N ALA A 28 -11.45 -12.96 -17.85
CA ALA A 28 -12.86 -12.60 -17.97
C ALA A 28 -13.38 -11.88 -16.71
N THR A 29 -13.06 -12.38 -15.50
CA THR A 29 -13.49 -11.75 -14.24
C THR A 29 -12.85 -10.40 -13.99
N LYS A 30 -11.61 -10.18 -14.46
CA LYS A 30 -10.91 -8.90 -14.36
C LYS A 30 -11.28 -7.91 -15.47
N GLY A 31 -12.14 -8.31 -16.42
CA GLY A 31 -12.52 -7.48 -17.57
C GLY A 31 -11.39 -7.29 -18.59
N LEU A 32 -10.38 -8.16 -18.59
CA LEU A 32 -9.28 -8.14 -19.56
C LEU A 32 -9.75 -8.83 -20.84
N GLN A 33 -9.99 -8.05 -21.88
CA GLN A 33 -10.47 -8.53 -23.18
C GLN A 33 -9.34 -9.04 -24.10
N HIS A 34 -8.08 -8.93 -23.68
CA HIS A 34 -6.92 -9.24 -24.51
C HIS A 34 -6.18 -10.49 -24.03
N ASP A 35 -5.83 -11.35 -24.99
CA ASP A 35 -5.06 -12.56 -24.75
C ASP A 35 -3.62 -12.25 -24.31
N PRO A 36 -3.00 -13.14 -23.51
CA PRO A 36 -1.61 -13.01 -23.13
C PRO A 36 -0.69 -13.05 -24.37
N VAL A 37 0.11 -11.99 -24.56
CA VAL A 37 1.06 -11.89 -25.69
C VAL A 37 2.43 -12.52 -25.40
N ARG A 38 2.72 -12.80 -24.12
CA ARG A 38 4.03 -13.22 -23.63
C ARG A 38 3.88 -14.42 -22.72
N CYS A 39 4.79 -15.37 -22.84
CA CYS A 39 4.83 -16.53 -21.96
C CYS A 39 5.17 -16.13 -20.52
N PRO A 40 4.83 -16.97 -19.53
CA PRO A 40 5.11 -16.71 -18.12
C PRO A 40 6.58 -16.38 -17.84
N ALA A 41 7.52 -17.07 -18.49
CA ALA A 41 8.96 -16.84 -18.31
C ALA A 41 9.40 -15.44 -18.75
N CYS A 42 8.94 -14.96 -19.91
CA CYS A 42 9.25 -13.60 -20.37
C CYS A 42 8.56 -12.54 -19.53
N ARG A 43 7.38 -12.84 -18.96
CA ARG A 43 6.67 -11.95 -18.02
C ARG A 43 7.44 -11.81 -16.70
N THR A 44 7.90 -12.93 -16.12
CA THR A 44 8.66 -12.93 -14.87
C THR A 44 10.04 -12.31 -15.06
N GLN A 45 10.76 -12.66 -16.13
CA GLN A 45 12.07 -12.07 -16.43
C GLN A 45 11.99 -10.55 -16.60
N ARG A 46 10.94 -10.03 -17.25
CA ARG A 46 10.72 -8.59 -17.34
C ARG A 46 10.33 -7.97 -15.99
N LYS A 47 9.58 -8.69 -15.15
CA LYS A 47 9.28 -8.23 -13.79
C LYS A 47 10.56 -8.11 -12.95
N MET A 48 11.49 -9.06 -13.10
CA MET A 48 12.80 -9.07 -12.45
C MET A 48 13.77 -8.03 -13.03
N MET A 49 13.71 -7.78 -14.34
CA MET A 49 14.51 -6.73 -14.99
C MET A 49 13.95 -5.32 -14.77
N ARG A 50 12.75 -5.19 -14.20
CA ARG A 50 12.33 -3.89 -13.67
C ARG A 50 13.06 -3.76 -12.33
N PRO A 51 14.00 -2.82 -12.19
CA PRO A 51 14.73 -2.66 -10.95
C PRO A 51 13.72 -2.55 -9.80
N GLU A 52 13.96 -3.36 -8.78
CA GLU A 52 13.18 -3.47 -7.55
C GLU A 52 13.33 -2.20 -6.68
N ASP A 53 14.09 -1.20 -7.17
CA ASP A 53 14.17 0.20 -6.73
C ASP A 53 12.86 0.98 -6.92
N ARG A 54 11.70 0.39 -6.63
CA ARG A 54 10.47 1.15 -6.39
C ARG A 54 10.16 1.30 -4.91
N GLU A 55 10.84 0.55 -4.04
CA GLU A 55 10.67 0.65 -2.58
C GLU A 55 11.67 1.62 -1.92
N GLU A 56 12.65 2.15 -2.65
CA GLU A 56 13.60 3.16 -2.16
C GLU A 56 13.62 4.44 -3.02
N ILE A 57 12.51 4.78 -3.67
CA ILE A 57 12.29 6.12 -4.21
C ILE A 57 11.28 6.83 -3.30
N PRO A 58 11.73 7.70 -2.37
CA PRO A 58 10.84 8.69 -1.80
C PRO A 58 10.34 9.54 -2.96
N HIS A 59 9.04 9.44 -3.26
CA HIS A 59 8.40 10.24 -4.30
C HIS A 59 8.20 11.68 -3.80
N PHE A 60 9.30 12.36 -3.49
CA PHE A 60 9.38 13.79 -3.19
C PHE A 60 10.39 14.41 -4.15
N GLY A 61 10.02 14.57 -5.42
CA GLY A 61 10.86 15.24 -6.41
C GLY A 61 10.37 15.08 -7.84
N VAL A 62 9.69 16.09 -8.37
CA VAL A 62 8.86 16.03 -9.58
C VAL A 62 9.54 16.77 -10.74
N TYR A 63 10.56 16.17 -11.35
CA TYR A 63 10.97 16.53 -12.73
C TYR A 63 11.24 15.32 -13.64
N ALA A 64 11.03 14.09 -13.16
CA ALA A 64 11.08 12.90 -13.99
C ALA A 64 9.66 12.43 -14.34
N SER A 65 9.16 12.89 -15.48
CA SER A 65 7.96 12.32 -16.09
C SER A 65 8.29 10.93 -16.63
N TYR A 66 7.62 9.89 -16.12
CA TYR A 66 7.43 8.63 -16.85
C TYR A 66 6.76 8.97 -18.20
N GLY A 67 7.55 9.20 -19.26
CA GLY A 67 7.05 9.39 -20.62
C GLY A 67 7.34 10.74 -21.33
N GLY A 68 8.11 11.67 -20.73
CA GLY A 68 8.81 12.75 -21.46
C GLY A 68 8.04 13.66 -22.44
N ARG A 69 6.69 13.71 -22.43
CA ARG A 69 5.92 14.37 -23.51
C ARG A 69 5.22 15.69 -23.18
N THR A 70 5.26 16.18 -21.95
CA THR A 70 4.68 17.49 -21.60
C THR A 70 5.48 18.18 -20.49
N PRO A 71 5.97 19.43 -20.69
CA PRO A 71 6.49 20.21 -19.58
C PRO A 71 5.36 20.48 -18.58
N ARG A 72 5.53 20.10 -17.31
CA ARG A 72 4.54 20.42 -16.28
C ARG A 72 4.58 21.93 -16.03
N GLN A 73 3.42 22.58 -16.07
CA GLN A 73 3.30 24.00 -15.69
C GLN A 73 3.52 24.10 -14.18
N LEU A 74 4.47 24.93 -13.77
CA LEU A 74 4.66 25.28 -12.37
C LEU A 74 3.68 26.39 -12.00
N HIS A 75 3.06 26.26 -10.84
CA HIS A 75 2.15 27.25 -10.29
C HIS A 75 2.80 27.97 -9.11
N VAL A 76 2.65 29.28 -9.07
CA VAL A 76 3.15 30.11 -7.98
C VAL A 76 2.23 29.99 -6.77
N ALA A 77 2.80 29.72 -5.61
CA ALA A 77 2.10 29.63 -4.34
C ALA A 77 2.92 30.27 -3.21
N SER A 78 2.24 30.75 -2.16
CA SER A 78 2.90 31.26 -0.95
C SER A 78 3.04 30.16 0.11
N CYS A 79 4.24 29.98 0.66
CA CYS A 79 4.48 29.05 1.76
C CYS A 79 3.70 29.46 3.02
N ALA A 80 2.95 28.54 3.62
CA ALA A 80 2.13 28.80 4.80
C ALA A 80 2.94 29.05 6.08
N GLN A 81 4.20 28.62 6.14
CA GLN A 81 5.06 28.76 7.33
C GLN A 81 5.96 30.00 7.27
N CYS A 82 6.66 30.21 6.15
CA CYS A 82 7.63 31.30 6.01
C CYS A 82 7.14 32.46 5.13
N GLY A 83 6.01 32.32 4.43
CA GLY A 83 5.44 33.35 3.55
C GLY A 83 6.17 33.55 2.22
N GLN A 84 7.26 32.84 1.95
CA GLN A 84 8.00 32.97 0.70
C GLN A 84 7.22 32.39 -0.50
N THR A 85 7.41 33.01 -1.66
CA THR A 85 6.86 32.57 -2.94
C THR A 85 7.62 31.34 -3.44
N THR A 86 6.90 30.26 -3.75
CA THR A 86 7.46 29.00 -4.24
C THR A 86 6.68 28.47 -5.43
N GLU A 87 7.37 27.70 -6.27
CA GLU A 87 6.79 27.07 -7.45
C GLU A 87 6.43 25.62 -7.17
N VAL A 88 5.16 25.25 -7.40
CA VAL A 88 4.65 23.89 -7.16
C VAL A 88 4.08 23.26 -8.44
N PRO A 89 4.23 21.94 -8.65
CA PRO A 89 3.71 21.26 -9.85
C PRO A 89 2.19 21.06 -9.89
N PHE A 90 1.45 21.52 -8.88
CA PHE A 90 0.00 21.33 -8.75
C PHE A 90 -0.67 22.69 -8.51
N VAL A 91 -1.92 22.83 -8.95
CA VAL A 91 -2.69 24.05 -8.72
C VAL A 91 -3.08 24.11 -7.23
N PRO A 92 -2.62 25.10 -6.45
CA PRO A 92 -3.02 25.25 -5.06
C PRO A 92 -4.52 25.59 -4.99
N ARG A 93 -5.30 24.74 -4.31
CA ARG A 93 -6.76 24.88 -4.17
C ARG A 93 -7.22 25.68 -2.95
N GLY A 94 -6.31 25.98 -2.02
CA GLY A 94 -6.61 26.68 -0.76
C GLY A 94 -7.05 25.76 0.39
N ASP A 95 -7.50 24.53 0.09
CA ASP A 95 -7.95 23.58 1.11
C ASP A 95 -6.80 23.00 1.96
N ARG A 96 -5.57 22.99 1.43
CA ARG A 96 -4.41 22.39 2.08
C ARG A 96 -3.20 23.35 2.04
N PRO A 97 -2.46 23.51 3.14
CA PRO A 97 -1.34 24.43 3.19
C PRO A 97 -0.21 23.98 2.24
N VAL A 98 0.36 24.93 1.52
CA VAL A 98 1.53 24.73 0.66
C VAL A 98 2.79 25.11 1.43
N TYR A 99 3.85 24.31 1.31
CA TYR A 99 5.13 24.55 1.98
C TYR A 99 6.27 24.60 0.97
N CYS A 100 7.28 25.44 1.25
CA CYS A 100 8.56 25.37 0.55
C CYS A 100 9.31 24.08 0.91
N SER A 101 10.30 23.66 0.12
CA SER A 101 11.02 22.41 0.36
C SER A 101 11.63 22.31 1.77
N ASN A 102 12.13 23.42 2.32
CA ASN A 102 12.71 23.45 3.65
C ASN A 102 11.64 23.28 4.74
N CYS A 103 10.60 24.12 4.72
CA CYS A 103 9.49 24.01 5.68
C CYS A 103 8.74 22.68 5.54
N TYR A 104 8.65 22.13 4.34
CA TYR A 104 8.03 20.81 4.11
C TYR A 104 8.82 19.70 4.81
N ASN A 105 10.15 19.72 4.72
CA ASN A 105 11.00 18.76 5.42
C ASN A 105 10.85 18.88 6.94
N ASP A 106 10.82 20.10 7.49
CA ASP A 106 10.64 20.32 8.92
C ASP A 106 9.27 19.86 9.43
N VAL A 107 8.21 20.09 8.64
CA VAL A 107 6.86 19.63 8.97
C VAL A 107 6.79 18.11 8.86
N ARG A 108 7.44 17.51 7.86
CA ARG A 108 7.50 16.06 7.67
C ARG A 108 8.18 15.37 8.84
N THR A 109 9.36 15.83 9.27
CA THR A 109 10.08 15.21 10.40
C THR A 109 9.25 15.25 11.69
N LYS A 110 8.66 16.40 12.02
CA LYS A 110 7.77 16.53 13.19
C LYS A 110 6.53 15.65 13.10
N GLN A 111 6.00 15.48 11.88
CA GLN A 111 4.87 14.58 11.66
C GLN A 111 5.29 13.12 11.83
N GLU A 112 6.43 12.71 11.28
CA GLU A 112 7.00 11.36 11.45
C GLU A 112 7.24 11.04 12.93
N GLU A 113 7.80 11.97 13.71
CA GLU A 113 8.00 11.82 15.15
C GLU A 113 6.67 11.67 15.92
N ARG A 114 5.66 12.48 15.58
CA ARG A 114 4.33 12.38 16.19
C ARG A 114 3.63 11.08 15.84
N ASP A 115 3.68 10.69 14.57
CA ASP A 115 3.03 9.48 14.07
C ASP A 115 3.73 8.24 14.68
N ALA A 116 5.05 8.28 14.89
CA ALA A 116 5.79 7.25 15.62
C ALA A 116 5.40 7.20 17.11
N ALA A 117 5.32 8.34 17.80
CA ALA A 117 4.87 8.41 19.18
C ALA A 117 3.41 7.94 19.34
N GLU A 118 2.55 8.25 18.37
CA GLU A 118 1.17 7.76 18.34
C GLU A 118 1.13 6.24 18.11
N ALA A 119 1.97 5.69 17.23
CA ALA A 119 2.07 4.26 17.01
C ALA A 119 2.56 3.52 18.27
N GLU A 120 3.57 4.05 18.96
CA GLU A 120 4.06 3.51 20.23
C GLU A 120 2.98 3.58 21.33
N ALA A 121 2.30 4.72 21.43
CA ALA A 121 1.18 4.88 22.38
C ALA A 121 0.01 3.94 22.05
N ALA A 122 -0.29 3.72 20.76
CA ALA A 122 -1.31 2.78 20.32
C ALA A 122 -0.91 1.34 20.67
N ALA A 123 0.34 0.95 20.43
CA ALA A 123 0.87 -0.36 20.81
C ALA A 123 0.78 -0.59 22.32
N ALA A 124 1.14 0.41 23.12
CA ALA A 124 1.02 0.35 24.58
C ALA A 124 -0.44 0.21 25.04
N ARG A 125 -1.38 0.93 24.41
CA ARG A 125 -2.82 0.79 24.69
C ARG A 125 -3.35 -0.59 24.34
N ILE A 126 -2.94 -1.15 23.20
CA ILE A 126 -3.33 -2.51 22.80
C ILE A 126 -2.77 -3.55 23.78
N ALA A 127 -1.51 -3.41 24.19
CA ALA A 127 -0.89 -4.29 25.18
C ALA A 127 -1.60 -4.21 26.55
N ALA A 128 -1.93 -3.01 27.01
CA ALA A 128 -2.68 -2.81 28.25
C ALA A 128 -4.10 -3.41 28.17
N ALA A 129 -4.79 -3.25 27.04
CA ALA A 129 -6.10 -3.86 26.83
C ALA A 129 -6.02 -5.40 26.82
N ALA A 130 -4.98 -5.97 26.21
CA ALA A 130 -4.75 -7.42 26.20
C ALA A 130 -4.49 -7.98 27.61
N ALA A 131 -3.72 -7.26 28.44
CA ALA A 131 -3.49 -7.64 29.83
C ALA A 131 -4.79 -7.62 30.64
N GLN A 132 -5.61 -6.57 30.49
CA GLN A 132 -6.91 -6.47 31.16
C GLN A 132 -7.88 -7.59 30.73
N THR A 133 -7.89 -7.97 29.46
CA THR A 133 -8.69 -9.12 29.01
C THR A 133 -8.20 -10.42 29.64
N ALA A 134 -6.89 -10.62 29.74
CA ALA A 134 -6.31 -11.81 30.34
C ALA A 134 -6.63 -11.92 31.85
N GLU A 135 -6.50 -10.83 32.60
CA GLU A 135 -6.92 -10.78 34.01
C GLU A 135 -8.40 -11.14 34.16
N ARG A 136 -9.28 -10.51 33.37
CA ARG A 136 -10.72 -10.79 33.43
C ARG A 136 -11.08 -12.22 33.03
N ASP A 137 -10.38 -12.79 32.05
CA ASP A 137 -10.56 -14.18 31.63
C ASP A 137 -10.07 -15.17 32.70
N GLN A 138 -9.01 -14.83 33.44
CA GLN A 138 -8.54 -15.61 34.59
C GLN A 138 -9.57 -15.58 35.73
N GLU A 139 -10.04 -14.40 36.13
CA GLU A 139 -11.09 -14.26 37.17
C GLU A 139 -12.35 -15.04 36.79
N ARG A 140 -12.72 -15.01 35.51
CA ARG A 140 -13.87 -15.78 35.00
C ARG A 140 -13.63 -17.29 35.07
N GLN A 141 -12.43 -17.76 34.76
CA GLN A 141 -12.08 -19.18 34.88
C GLN A 141 -12.07 -19.65 36.34
N GLU A 142 -11.53 -18.84 37.25
CA GLU A 142 -11.53 -19.11 38.70
C GLU A 142 -12.96 -19.16 39.25
N HIS A 143 -13.82 -18.19 38.88
CA HIS A 143 -15.22 -18.20 39.27
C HIS A 143 -15.94 -19.43 38.71
N VAL A 144 -15.79 -19.74 37.41
CA VAL A 144 -16.40 -20.94 36.80
C VAL A 144 -15.94 -22.20 37.54
N GLY A 145 -14.63 -22.35 37.82
CA GLY A 145 -14.06 -23.46 38.56
C GLY A 145 -14.67 -23.64 39.96
N ALA A 146 -14.93 -22.54 40.67
CA ALA A 146 -15.60 -22.58 41.97
C ALA A 146 -17.07 -23.05 41.86
N VAL A 147 -17.82 -22.64 40.84
CA VAL A 147 -19.22 -23.09 40.68
C VAL A 147 -19.34 -24.57 40.28
N VAL A 148 -18.33 -25.14 39.59
CA VAL A 148 -18.35 -26.58 39.23
C VAL A 148 -17.91 -27.49 40.38
N ALA A 149 -17.21 -26.96 41.39
CA ALA A 149 -16.65 -27.74 42.50
C ALA A 149 -17.63 -28.00 43.66
N ASP A 150 -18.82 -27.40 43.65
CA ASP A 150 -19.88 -27.57 44.67
C ASP A 150 -21.12 -28.28 44.06
N PRO A 151 -21.10 -29.61 43.88
CA PRO A 151 -22.28 -30.36 43.45
C PRO A 151 -23.25 -30.73 44.60
N GLU A 152 -23.02 -30.26 45.85
CA GLU A 152 -23.70 -30.73 47.08
C GLU A 152 -24.57 -29.68 47.80
N ALA A 153 -25.10 -28.68 47.09
CA ALA A 153 -26.10 -27.74 47.62
C ALA A 153 -27.52 -27.98 47.09
N LEU A 154 -27.95 -29.26 47.04
CA LEU A 154 -29.35 -29.68 46.95
C LEU A 154 -29.75 -30.46 48.21
#